data_AF-A0A7Z9MLM5-F1
#
_entry.id   AF-A0A7Z9MLM5-F1
#
_cell.length_a   1.000
_cell.length_b   1.000
_cell.length_c   1.000
_cell.angle_alpha   90.00
_cell.angle_beta   90.00
_cell.angle_gamma   90.00
#
_symmetry.space_group_name_H-M   'P 1'
#
loop_
_entity.id
_entity.type
_entity.pdbx_description
1 polymer ?
#
loop_
_entity_poly.entity_id
_entity_poly.type
_entity_poly.pdbx_seq_one_letter_code
_entity_poly.pdbx_strand_id
1 'polypeptide(L)' 'MSELYEAAISIGLDVLIEIHNAAELDTAIALEPSLIAINNRDLESFETNLDTTLELLDRIPKTISVVT' A
#
# COMPACT_ATOMS: atom_id res chain seq x y z
N MET A 1 3.17 8.56 -8.05
CA MET A 1 3.64 7.63 -7.01
C MET A 1 5.17 7.56 -6.99
N SER A 2 5.83 7.21 -8.11
CA SER A 2 7.31 7.12 -8.19
C SER A 2 8.07 8.38 -7.76
N GLU A 3 7.73 9.56 -8.28
CA GLU A 3 8.48 10.79 -8.00
C GLU A 3 8.53 11.15 -6.51
N LEU A 4 7.39 11.05 -5.81
CA LEU A 4 7.31 11.33 -4.38
C LEU A 4 8.03 10.25 -3.55
N TYR A 5 7.91 8.99 -3.96
CA TYR A 5 8.61 7.88 -3.32
C TYR A 5 10.13 8.06 -3.44
N GLU A 6 10.63 8.29 -4.65
CA GLU A 6 12.06 8.53 -4.91
C GLU A 6 12.58 9.76 -4.17
N ALA A 7 11.82 10.87 -4.17
CA ALA A 7 12.18 12.07 -3.43
C ALA A 7 12.31 11.77 -1.93
N ALA A 8 11.33 11.07 -1.34
CA ALA A 8 11.34 10.72 0.09
C ALA A 8 12.53 9.78 0.44
N ILE A 9 12.76 8.74 -0.36
CA ILE A 9 13.88 7.83 -0.18
C ILE A 9 15.22 8.56 -0.31
N SER A 10 15.34 9.51 -1.25
CA SER A 10 16.59 10.27 -1.47
C SER A 10 17.02 11.12 -0.26
N ILE A 11 16.08 11.48 0.62
CA ILE A 11 16.33 12.24 1.85
C ILE A 11 16.24 11.36 3.12
N GLY A 12 16.10 10.04 2.97
CA GLY A 12 16.06 9.09 4.08
C GLY A 12 14.75 9.08 4.87
N LEU A 13 13.63 9.47 4.25
CA LEU A 13 12.31 9.29 4.85
C LEU A 13 11.79 7.87 4.59
N ASP A 14 11.11 7.32 5.60
CA ASP A 14 10.25 6.15 5.41
C ASP A 14 8.99 6.54 4.63
N VAL A 15 8.49 5.61 3.80
CA VAL A 15 7.28 5.82 3.00
C VAL A 15 6.28 4.73 3.29
N LEU A 16 5.09 5.12 3.74
CA LEU A 16 3.92 4.24 3.84
C LEU A 16 3.05 4.47 2.61
N ILE A 17 2.91 3.46 1.75
CA ILE A 17 2.04 3.54 0.58
C ILE A 17 0.66 2.97 0.95
N GLU A 18 -0.36 3.82 0.92
CA GLU A 18 -1.75 3.42 1.17
C GLU A 18 -2.42 2.95 -0.12
N ILE A 19 -3.10 1.80 -0.06
CA ILE A 19 -3.82 1.18 -1.18
C ILE A 19 -5.21 0.72 -0.75
N HIS A 20 -6.12 0.63 -1.71
CA HIS A 20 -7.52 0.24 -1.52
C HIS A 20 -7.94 -0.91 -2.43
N ASN A 21 -7.15 -1.25 -3.46
CA ASN A 21 -7.51 -2.27 -4.43
C ASN A 21 -6.29 -2.94 -5.07
N ALA A 22 -6.56 -3.98 -5.86
CA ALA A 22 -5.57 -4.76 -6.60
C ALA A 22 -4.69 -3.95 -7.56
N ALA A 23 -5.27 -2.97 -8.27
CA ALA A 23 -4.53 -2.20 -9.28
C ALA A 23 -3.55 -1.22 -8.62
N GLU A 24 -3.94 -0.63 -7.49
CA GLU A 24 -3.06 0.18 -6.66
C GLU A 24 -1.93 -0.68 -6.07
N LEU A 25 -2.23 -1.89 -5.62
CA LEU A 25 -1.21 -2.83 -5.14
C LEU A 25 -0.15 -3.13 -6.20
N ASP A 26 -0.57 -3.43 -7.43
CA ASP A 26 0.35 -3.75 -8.53
C ASP A 26 1.30 -2.59 -8.82
N THR A 27 0.79 -1.36 -8.74
CA THR A 27 1.61 -0.15 -8.90
C THR A 27 2.56 0.06 -7.72
N ALA A 28 2.09 -0.23 -6.50
CA ALA A 28 2.88 -0.07 -5.28
C ALA A 28 4.03 -1.08 -5.20
N ILE A 29 3.80 -2.36 -5.50
CA ILE A 29 4.84 -3.40 -5.46
C ILE A 29 5.98 -3.09 -6.44
N ALA A 30 5.69 -2.48 -7.60
CA ALA A 30 6.69 -2.11 -8.59
C ALA A 30 7.72 -1.08 -8.07
N LEU A 31 7.42 -0.35 -7.00
CA LEU A 31 8.33 0.59 -6.34
C LEU A 31 9.23 -0.08 -5.27
N GLU A 32 9.04 -1.38 -5.04
CA GLU A 32 9.71 -2.16 -4.00
C GLU A 32 9.69 -1.49 -2.61
N PRO A 33 8.51 -1.07 -2.10
CA PRO A 33 8.41 -0.37 -0.83
C PRO A 33 8.72 -1.30 0.34
N SER A 34 9.21 -0.73 1.44
CA SER A 34 9.33 -1.43 2.72
C SER A 34 7.99 -1.58 3.45
N LEU A 35 7.03 -0.69 3.18
CA LEU A 35 5.76 -0.55 3.91
C LEU A 35 4.58 -0.30 2.96
N ILE A 36 3.51 -1.09 3.12
CA ILE A 36 2.21 -0.89 2.46
C ILE A 36 1.10 -0.89 3.52
N ALA A 37 0.17 0.05 3.41
CA ALA A 37 -1.06 0.08 4.19
C ALA A 37 -2.26 -0.32 3.31
N ILE A 38 -3.06 -1.28 3.75
CA ILE A 38 -4.34 -1.61 3.13
C ILE A 38 -5.42 -0.83 3.87
N ASN A 39 -5.98 0.21 3.25
CA ASN A 39 -7.07 0.96 3.84
C ASN A 39 -8.40 0.27 3.53
N ASN A 40 -8.94 -0.40 4.55
CA ASN A 40 -10.22 -1.11 4.46
C ASN A 40 -11.43 -0.18 4.44
N ARG A 41 -11.25 1.13 4.61
CA ARG A 41 -12.32 2.12 4.61
C ARG A 41 -12.39 2.83 3.27
N ASP A 42 -13.55 2.76 2.64
CA ASP A 42 -13.90 3.64 1.54
C ASP A 42 -14.08 5.07 2.09
N LEU A 43 -13.32 6.02 1.59
CA LEU A 43 -13.31 7.41 2.08
C LEU A 43 -14.50 8.25 1.58
N GLU A 44 -15.25 7.77 0.58
CA GLU A 44 -16.47 8.41 0.09
C GLU A 44 -17.71 7.94 0.85
N SER A 45 -17.83 6.63 1.07
CA SER A 45 -18.98 6.02 1.74
C SER A 45 -18.79 5.82 3.25
N PHE A 46 -17.54 5.86 3.73
CA PHE A 46 -17.13 5.50 5.10
C PHE A 46 -17.42 4.03 5.49
N GLU A 47 -17.81 3.20 4.53
CA GLU A 47 -17.97 1.76 4.76
C GLU A 47 -16.60 1.09 4.93
N THR A 48 -16.55 0.06 5.77
CA THR A 48 -15.32 -0.70 6.01
C THR A 48 -15.51 -2.15 5.58
N ASN A 49 -14.61 -2.65 4.74
CA ASN A 49 -14.61 -4.03 4.29
C ASN A 49 -13.24 -4.69 4.50
N LEU A 50 -13.16 -5.68 5.39
CA LEU A 50 -11.94 -6.43 5.68
C LEU A 50 -11.59 -7.47 4.60
N ASP A 51 -12.54 -7.82 3.73
CA ASP A 51 -12.30 -8.75 2.63
C ASP A 51 -11.23 -8.21 1.68
N THR A 52 -11.15 -6.88 1.52
CA THR A 52 -10.09 -6.19 0.77
C THR A 52 -8.69 -6.59 1.28
N THR A 53 -8.49 -6.63 2.59
CA THR A 53 -7.23 -7.07 3.18
C THR A 53 -6.96 -8.54 2.88
N LEU A 54 -7.96 -9.41 3.05
CA LEU A 54 -7.81 -10.85 2.82
C LEU A 54 -7.45 -11.17 1.36
N GLU A 55 -8.06 -10.47 0.40
CA GLU A 55 -7.80 -10.65 -1.04
C GLU A 55 -6.42 -10.14 -1.46
N LEU A 56 -5.90 -9.09 -0.81
CA LEU A 56 -4.65 -8.44 -1.20
C LEU A 56 -3.42 -9.02 -0.49
N LEU A 57 -3.57 -9.52 0.75
CA LEU A 57 -2.45 -10.03 1.55
C LEU A 57 -1.64 -11.13 0.84
N ASP A 58 -2.31 -12.06 0.17
CA ASP A 58 -1.65 -13.18 -0.52
C ASP A 58 -0.80 -12.73 -1.73
N ARG A 59 -1.01 -11.50 -2.22
CA ARG A 59 -0.28 -10.92 -3.34
C ARG A 59 0.92 -10.09 -2.89
N ILE A 60 1.02 -9.74 -1.60
CA ILE A 60 2.10 -8.90 -1.07
C ILE A 60 3.33 -9.76 -0.79
N PRO A 61 4.50 -9.43 -1.36
CA PRO A 61 5.75 -10.11 -1.02
C PRO A 61 6.04 -10.04 0.48
N LYS A 62 6.49 -11.15 1.06
CA LYS A 62 6.79 -11.24 2.51
C LYS A 62 7.93 -10.32 2.98
N THR A 63 8.65 -9.70 2.05
CA THR A 63 9.67 -8.69 2.33
C THR A 63 9.08 -7.32 2.66
N ILE A 64 7.80 -7.09 2.35
CA ILE A 64 7.08 -5.84 2.59
C ILE A 64 6.29 -5.97 3.89
N SER A 65 6.41 -4.98 4.77
CA SER A 65 5.62 -4.91 5.99
C SER A 65 4.23 -4.35 5.69
N VAL A 66 3.18 -5.01 6.20
CA VAL A 66 1.78 -4.65 5.95
C VAL A 66 1.17 -4.02 7.19
N VAL A 67 0.45 -2.90 6.98
CA VAL A 67 -0.40 -2.22 7.97
C VAL A 67 -1.86 -2.27 7.48
N THR A 68 -2.84 -2.43 8.37
CA THR A 68 -4.28 -2.58 8.03
C THR A 68 -5.16 -1.75 8.94
#